data_AF-A0A849UER9-F1
#
_entry.id   AF-A0A849UER9-F1
#
_cell.length_a   1.000
_cell.length_b   1.000
_cell.length_c   1.000
_cell.angle_alpha   90.00
_cell.angle_beta   90.00
_cell.angle_gamma   90.00
#
_symmetry.space_group_name_H-M   'P 1'
#
loop_
_entity.id
_entity.type
_entity.pdbx_description
1 polymer ?
#
loop_
_entity_poly.entity_id
_entity_poly.type
_entity_poly.pdbx_seq_one_letter_code
_entity_poly.pdbx_strand_id
1 'polypeptide(L)'
;MQKLNPTKIDALVAKLANGGKVSGRDLTNVLGEGGLVEYEQLWSEELERRKFFDNKPMALADYEAMLKRADFLTARADKTATVNSAKNLRVLAKQEYQAALAYLKTYIGNNASAEVWLDRDVFGLVGIGSNANQVPRLVTSRSEHKLTDGASAAVSKEDVKRTVLKNTLDRLVAAENTDEALAISAKLKVMLENLIKRSRGW
;
A
#
# COMPACT_ATOMS: atom_id res chain seq x y z
N MET A 1 29.12 -2.40 -16.37
CA MET A 1 28.08 -2.51 -15.32
C MET A 1 28.78 -2.62 -13.98
N GLN A 2 28.47 -1.74 -13.03
CA GLN A 2 29.01 -1.82 -11.67
C GLN A 2 28.48 -3.10 -11.01
N LYS A 3 29.36 -3.93 -10.43
CA LYS A 3 28.93 -5.13 -9.70
C LYS A 3 28.29 -4.69 -8.38
N LEU A 4 27.00 -4.94 -8.25
CA LEU A 4 26.24 -4.62 -7.04
C LEU A 4 26.72 -5.49 -5.88
N ASN A 5 26.76 -4.92 -4.67
CA ASN A 5 27.18 -5.63 -3.46
C ASN A 5 25.98 -5.86 -2.53
N PRO A 6 25.48 -7.10 -2.41
CA PRO A 6 24.25 -7.40 -1.65
C PRO A 6 24.39 -7.06 -0.16
N THR A 7 25.56 -7.28 0.45
CA THR A 7 25.81 -6.94 1.87
C THR A 7 25.69 -5.44 2.13
N LYS A 8 26.16 -4.60 1.19
CA LYS A 8 26.01 -3.13 1.31
C LYS A 8 24.55 -2.69 1.14
N ILE A 9 23.81 -3.34 0.24
CA ILE A 9 22.37 -3.07 0.04
C ILE A 9 21.61 -3.42 1.32
N ASP A 10 21.85 -4.60 1.88
CA ASP A 10 21.18 -5.08 3.10
C ASP A 10 21.46 -4.17 4.31
N ALA A 11 22.71 -3.70 4.45
CA ALA A 11 23.08 -2.72 5.48
C ALA A 11 22.27 -1.42 5.37
N LEU A 12 22.01 -0.92 4.15
CA LEU A 12 21.17 0.27 3.94
C LEU A 12 19.69 -0.02 4.25
N VAL A 13 19.18 -1.20 3.90
CA VAL A 13 17.81 -1.62 4.25
C VAL A 13 17.62 -1.67 5.77
N ALA A 14 18.57 -2.27 6.50
CA ALA A 14 18.57 -2.32 7.95
C ALA A 14 18.64 -0.92 8.58
N LYS A 15 19.49 -0.04 8.04
CA LYS A 15 19.57 1.36 8.47
C LYS A 15 18.22 2.07 8.35
N LEU A 16 17.53 1.92 7.22
CA LEU A 16 16.20 2.47 7.02
C LEU A 16 15.19 1.84 7.99
N ALA A 17 15.28 0.54 8.27
CA ALA A 17 14.36 -0.17 9.19
C ALA A 17 14.40 0.42 10.61
N ASN A 18 15.57 0.87 11.03
CA ASN A 18 15.80 1.51 12.33
C ASN A 18 15.50 3.02 12.33
N GLY A 19 14.80 3.54 11.31
CA GLY A 19 14.45 4.97 11.21
C GLY A 19 15.61 5.88 10.79
N GLY A 20 16.73 5.30 10.34
CA GLY A 20 17.85 6.05 9.79
C GLY A 20 17.52 6.66 8.41
N LYS A 21 18.40 7.54 7.93
CA LYS A 21 18.29 8.17 6.61
C LYS A 21 19.38 7.68 5.65
N VAL A 22 19.04 7.55 4.38
CA VAL A 22 19.99 7.19 3.31
C VAL A 22 20.12 8.36 2.33
N SER A 23 21.34 8.83 2.07
CA SER A 23 21.54 9.94 1.13
C SER A 23 21.42 9.46 -0.32
N GLY A 24 21.12 10.37 -1.26
CA GLY A 24 21.11 10.04 -2.70
C GLY A 24 22.48 9.57 -3.19
N ARG A 25 23.57 10.08 -2.60
CA ARG A 25 24.94 9.63 -2.88
C ARG A 25 25.16 8.18 -2.43
N ASP A 26 24.69 7.82 -1.24
CA ASP A 26 24.80 6.43 -0.74
C ASP A 26 24.01 5.47 -1.64
N LEU A 27 22.81 5.88 -2.05
CA LEU A 27 21.97 5.11 -2.96
C LEU A 27 22.67 4.90 -4.32
N THR A 28 23.25 5.97 -4.89
CA THR A 28 23.99 5.92 -6.16
C THR A 28 25.26 5.07 -6.04
N ASN A 29 26.00 5.19 -4.95
CA ASN A 29 27.21 4.40 -4.71
C ASN A 29 26.93 2.90 -4.66
N VAL A 30 25.76 2.51 -4.14
CA VAL A 30 25.39 1.12 -3.92
C VAL A 30 24.62 0.52 -5.10
N LEU A 31 23.71 1.28 -5.71
CA LEU A 31 22.82 0.81 -6.78
C LEU A 31 23.23 1.25 -8.19
N GLY A 32 24.20 2.17 -8.31
CA GLY A 32 24.55 2.81 -9.57
C GLY A 32 23.43 3.71 -10.11
N GLU A 33 23.59 4.12 -11.37
CA GLU A 33 22.62 4.98 -12.06
C GLU A 33 21.25 4.32 -12.24
N GLY A 34 21.20 3.01 -12.52
CA GLY A 34 19.95 2.28 -12.75
C GLY A 34 19.01 2.31 -11.54
N GLY A 35 19.53 2.10 -10.33
CA GLY A 35 18.71 2.18 -9.12
C GLY A 35 18.33 3.61 -8.74
N LEU A 36 19.11 4.62 -9.14
CA LEU A 36 18.72 6.02 -8.98
C LEU A 36 17.53 6.37 -9.88
N VAL A 37 17.54 5.92 -11.13
CA VAL A 37 16.43 6.09 -12.07
C VAL A 37 15.15 5.43 -11.53
N GLU A 38 15.24 4.20 -11.02
CA GLU A 38 14.10 3.51 -10.41
C GLU A 38 13.54 4.29 -9.20
N TYR A 39 14.43 4.82 -8.34
CA TYR A 39 14.02 5.68 -7.22
C TYR A 39 13.30 6.95 -7.68
N GLU A 40 13.84 7.65 -8.66
CA GLU A 40 13.25 8.88 -9.18
C GLU A 40 11.89 8.62 -9.83
N GLN A 41 11.76 7.52 -10.58
CA GLN A 41 10.49 7.11 -11.16
C GLN A 41 9.43 6.85 -10.09
N LEU A 42 9.71 5.97 -9.11
CA LEU A 42 8.76 5.65 -8.04
C LEU A 42 8.40 6.89 -7.20
N TRP A 43 9.37 7.78 -6.95
CA TRP A 43 9.10 9.02 -6.24
C TRP A 43 8.26 9.99 -7.08
N SER A 44 8.44 10.04 -8.39
CA SER A 44 7.59 10.83 -9.29
C SER A 44 6.16 10.28 -9.33
N GLU A 45 5.99 8.97 -9.41
CA GLU A 45 4.68 8.30 -9.35
C GLU A 45 3.96 8.59 -8.02
N GLU A 46 4.69 8.58 -6.91
CA GLU A 46 4.19 9.01 -5.59
C GLU A 46 3.70 10.46 -5.61
N LEU A 47 4.45 11.38 -6.20
CA LEU A 47 4.08 12.79 -6.28
C LEU A 47 2.83 12.99 -7.15
N GLU A 48 2.74 12.31 -8.30
CA GLU A 48 1.54 12.35 -9.14
C GLU A 48 0.33 11.78 -8.40
N ARG A 49 0.50 10.68 -7.67
CA ARG A 49 -0.56 10.13 -6.82
C ARG A 49 -1.03 11.14 -5.77
N ARG A 50 -0.13 11.93 -5.18
CA ARG A 50 -0.50 12.99 -4.22
C ARG A 50 -1.29 14.12 -4.88
N LYS A 51 -0.87 14.58 -6.06
CA LYS A 51 -1.59 15.61 -6.83
C LYS A 51 -3.02 15.18 -7.18
N PHE A 52 -3.22 13.90 -7.47
CA PHE A 52 -4.56 13.34 -7.66
C PHE A 52 -5.43 13.55 -6.41
N PHE A 53 -4.88 13.30 -5.22
CA PHE A 53 -5.60 13.47 -3.95
C PHE A 53 -5.79 14.94 -3.51
N ASP A 54 -4.98 15.87 -4.02
CA ASP A 54 -5.16 17.31 -3.77
C ASP A 54 -6.47 17.84 -4.39
N ASN A 55 -6.92 17.23 -5.49
CA ASN A 55 -8.12 17.65 -6.24
C ASN A 55 -9.34 16.80 -5.86
N LYS A 56 -9.70 16.79 -4.58
CA LYS A 56 -10.85 16.03 -4.06
C LYS A 56 -12.17 16.50 -4.70
N PRO A 57 -12.96 15.59 -5.31
CA PRO A 57 -14.30 15.91 -5.78
C PRO A 57 -15.19 16.47 -4.66
N MET A 58 -15.92 17.55 -4.95
CA MET A 58 -16.80 18.20 -3.97
C MET A 58 -17.83 17.23 -3.37
N ALA A 59 -18.37 16.31 -4.17
CA ALA A 59 -19.28 15.28 -3.69
C ALA A 59 -18.67 14.39 -2.58
N LEU A 60 -17.38 14.08 -2.69
CA LEU A 60 -16.69 13.32 -1.64
C LEU A 60 -16.41 14.17 -0.40
N ALA A 61 -16.24 15.49 -0.54
CA ALA A 61 -16.16 16.41 0.59
C ALA A 61 -17.50 16.49 1.35
N ASP A 62 -18.63 16.51 0.63
CA ASP A 62 -19.97 16.46 1.22
C ASP A 62 -20.19 15.15 1.99
N TYR A 63 -19.84 14.02 1.37
CA TYR A 63 -19.87 12.72 2.02
C TYR A 63 -19.05 12.69 3.32
N GLU A 64 -17.81 13.20 3.28
CA GLU A 64 -16.95 13.29 4.47
C GLU A 64 -17.54 14.21 5.56
N ALA A 65 -18.25 15.27 5.18
CA ALA A 65 -18.97 16.13 6.13
C ALA A 65 -20.15 15.41 6.80
N MET A 66 -20.90 14.59 6.06
CA MET A 66 -21.97 13.75 6.62
C MET A 66 -21.42 12.76 7.65
N LEU A 67 -20.31 12.10 7.31
CA LEU A 67 -19.62 11.18 8.22
C LEU A 67 -19.13 11.89 9.50
N LYS A 68 -18.56 13.08 9.38
CA LYS A 68 -18.12 13.87 10.56
C LYS A 68 -19.29 14.22 11.49
N ARG A 69 -20.48 14.52 10.94
CA ARG A 69 -21.69 14.75 11.76
C ARG A 69 -22.11 13.47 12.49
N ALA A 70 -22.11 12.34 11.80
CA ALA A 70 -22.44 11.05 12.39
C ALA A 70 -21.44 10.66 13.51
N ASP A 71 -20.14 10.80 13.26
CA ASP A 71 -19.07 10.56 14.24
C ASP A 71 -19.23 11.47 15.47
N PHE A 72 -19.55 12.75 15.26
CA PHE A 72 -19.80 13.70 16.34
C PHE A 72 -21.01 13.30 17.20
N LEU A 73 -22.12 12.86 16.58
CA LEU A 73 -23.29 12.40 17.31
C LEU A 73 -23.00 11.14 18.12
N THR A 74 -22.23 10.20 17.57
CA THR A 74 -21.73 9.01 18.29
C THR A 74 -20.91 9.42 19.51
N ALA A 75 -19.87 10.24 19.31
CA ALA A 75 -19.00 10.70 20.39
C ALA A 75 -19.77 11.49 21.47
N ARG A 76 -20.78 12.26 21.07
CA ARG A 76 -21.66 12.98 21.99
C ARG A 76 -22.54 12.02 22.78
N ALA A 77 -23.09 10.99 22.14
CA ALA A 77 -23.87 9.96 22.83
C ALA A 77 -23.06 9.24 23.90
N ASP A 78 -21.79 8.93 23.61
CA ASP A 78 -20.91 8.22 24.55
C ASP A 78 -20.52 9.05 25.78
N LYS A 79 -20.50 10.38 25.63
CA LYS A 79 -20.29 11.32 26.74
C LYS A 79 -21.58 11.70 27.48
N THR A 80 -22.75 11.27 27.01
CA THR A 80 -24.04 11.66 27.59
C THR A 80 -24.42 10.71 28.73
N ALA A 81 -24.53 11.23 29.95
CA ALA A 81 -24.89 10.45 31.13
C ALA A 81 -26.35 9.95 31.12
N THR A 82 -27.26 10.69 30.50
CA THR A 82 -28.69 10.33 30.45
C THR A 82 -28.94 9.27 29.37
N VAL A 83 -29.38 8.08 29.79
CA VAL A 83 -29.63 6.92 28.92
C VAL A 83 -30.55 7.25 27.74
N ASN A 84 -31.68 7.93 27.98
CA ASN A 84 -32.64 8.26 26.93
C ASN A 84 -32.05 9.25 25.90
N SER A 85 -31.34 10.27 26.37
CA SER A 85 -30.67 11.23 25.50
C SER A 85 -29.56 10.58 24.68
N ALA A 86 -28.75 9.71 25.30
CA ALA A 86 -27.72 8.94 24.61
C ALA A 86 -28.31 8.00 23.55
N LYS A 87 -29.43 7.33 23.85
CA LYS A 87 -30.16 6.49 22.88
C LYS A 87 -30.65 7.31 21.68
N ASN A 88 -31.25 8.47 21.92
CA ASN A 88 -31.73 9.35 20.85
C ASN A 88 -30.57 9.82 19.96
N LEU A 89 -29.45 10.23 20.56
CA LEU A 89 -28.24 10.61 19.81
C LEU A 89 -27.67 9.45 18.97
N ARG A 90 -27.69 8.21 19.48
CA ARG A 90 -27.27 7.03 18.70
C ARG A 90 -28.19 6.74 17.53
N VAL A 91 -29.51 6.96 17.69
CA VAL A 91 -30.47 6.83 16.58
C VAL A 91 -30.18 7.88 15.50
N LEU A 92 -29.97 9.14 15.90
CA LEU A 92 -29.61 10.21 14.97
C LEU A 92 -28.28 9.92 14.25
N ALA A 93 -27.25 9.47 14.98
CA ALA A 93 -25.97 9.07 14.39
C ALA A 93 -26.16 7.97 13.34
N LYS A 94 -26.95 6.94 13.66
CA LYS A 94 -27.27 5.85 12.72
C LYS A 94 -27.97 6.37 11.47
N GLN A 95 -28.92 7.29 11.60
CA GLN A 95 -29.61 7.92 10.46
C GLN A 95 -28.63 8.70 9.58
N GLU A 96 -27.71 9.47 10.16
CA GLU A 96 -26.67 10.19 9.40
C GLU A 96 -25.73 9.22 8.67
N TYR A 97 -25.30 8.11 9.29
CA TYR A 97 -24.51 7.08 8.58
C TYR A 97 -25.29 6.46 7.41
N GLN A 98 -26.58 6.19 7.58
CA GLN A 98 -27.44 5.67 6.50
C GLN A 98 -27.56 6.67 5.35
N ALA A 99 -27.79 7.96 5.67
CA ALA A 99 -27.86 9.02 4.68
C ALA A 99 -26.54 9.17 3.92
N ALA A 100 -25.40 9.14 4.63
CA ALA A 100 -24.08 9.20 4.01
C ALA A 100 -23.84 8.02 3.07
N LEU A 101 -24.19 6.80 3.49
CA LEU A 101 -24.07 5.61 2.63
C LEU A 101 -24.97 5.69 1.40
N ALA A 102 -26.21 6.16 1.54
CA ALA A 102 -27.13 6.32 0.41
C ALA A 102 -26.59 7.36 -0.59
N TYR A 103 -26.06 8.47 -0.09
CA TYR A 103 -25.39 9.49 -0.90
C TYR A 103 -24.20 8.90 -1.65
N LEU A 104 -23.31 8.18 -0.96
CA LEU A 104 -22.14 7.55 -1.55
C LEU A 104 -22.50 6.54 -2.64
N LYS A 105 -23.47 5.66 -2.38
CA LYS A 105 -23.94 4.67 -3.36
C LYS A 105 -24.47 5.34 -4.63
N THR A 106 -25.22 6.43 -4.48
CA THR A 106 -25.75 7.20 -5.61
C THR A 106 -24.61 7.85 -6.41
N TYR A 107 -23.63 8.44 -5.73
CA TYR A 107 -22.49 9.07 -6.37
C TYR A 107 -21.63 8.07 -7.14
N ILE A 108 -21.30 6.95 -6.51
CA ILE A 108 -20.43 5.91 -7.06
C ILE A 108 -21.11 5.15 -8.20
N GLY A 109 -22.42 4.89 -8.12
CA GLY A 109 -23.16 4.29 -9.23
C GLY A 109 -23.08 5.10 -10.53
N ASN A 110 -22.84 6.42 -10.43
CA ASN A 110 -22.63 7.31 -11.57
C ASN A 110 -21.13 7.57 -11.87
N ASN A 111 -20.23 7.24 -10.93
CA ASN A 111 -18.81 7.58 -10.99
C ASN A 111 -17.99 6.42 -10.39
N ALA A 112 -17.84 5.31 -11.11
CA ALA A 112 -17.09 4.15 -10.63
C ALA A 112 -15.63 4.51 -10.25
N SER A 113 -15.02 5.49 -10.93
CA SER A 113 -13.67 5.96 -10.58
C SER A 113 -13.55 6.57 -9.18
N ALA A 114 -14.66 6.89 -8.51
CA ALA A 114 -14.64 7.42 -7.15
C ALA A 114 -14.23 6.37 -6.10
N GLU A 115 -14.26 5.08 -6.43
CA GLU A 115 -13.82 4.01 -5.53
C GLU A 115 -12.39 4.17 -5.03
N VAL A 116 -11.49 4.71 -5.87
CA VAL A 116 -10.08 4.95 -5.51
C VAL A 116 -9.93 5.90 -4.31
N TRP A 117 -10.97 6.67 -4.00
CA TRP A 117 -11.00 7.56 -2.85
C TRP A 117 -11.43 6.89 -1.56
N LEU A 118 -11.87 5.63 -1.58
CA LEU A 118 -12.38 4.92 -0.43
C LEU A 118 -11.36 3.96 0.17
N ASP A 119 -11.42 3.80 1.49
CA ASP A 119 -10.53 2.95 2.28
C ASP A 119 -10.90 1.45 2.25
N ARG A 120 -12.01 1.12 1.59
CA ARG A 120 -12.54 -0.23 1.44
C ARG A 120 -13.42 -0.31 0.19
N ASP A 121 -13.50 -1.51 -0.37
CA ASP A 121 -14.41 -1.78 -1.48
C ASP A 121 -15.88 -1.59 -1.06
N VAL A 122 -16.68 -1.08 -1.99
CA VAL A 122 -18.11 -0.82 -1.84
C VAL A 122 -18.98 -1.65 -2.78
N PHE A 123 -18.39 -2.29 -3.80
CA PHE A 123 -19.12 -3.04 -4.85
C PHE A 123 -19.35 -4.52 -4.52
N GLY A 124 -18.70 -5.08 -3.50
CA GLY A 124 -18.91 -6.47 -3.07
C GLY A 124 -19.75 -6.68 -1.80
N LEU A 125 -20.13 -5.61 -1.09
CA LEU A 125 -20.54 -5.74 0.32
C LEU A 125 -22.06 -5.82 0.51
N VAL A 126 -22.57 -7.04 0.51
CA VAL A 126 -23.67 -7.44 1.39
C VAL A 126 -23.23 -7.12 2.83
N GLY A 127 -23.86 -6.15 3.49
CA GLY A 127 -23.63 -5.90 4.92
C GLY A 127 -22.75 -4.70 5.31
N ILE A 128 -22.59 -3.67 4.45
CA ILE A 128 -22.12 -2.35 4.94
C ILE A 128 -23.14 -1.84 5.96
N GLY A 129 -22.86 -2.05 7.24
CA GLY A 129 -23.72 -1.54 8.29
C GLY A 129 -23.60 -0.03 8.45
N SER A 130 -24.64 0.56 9.01
CA SER A 130 -24.75 2.01 9.21
C SER A 130 -24.12 2.44 10.55
N ASN A 131 -22.87 2.07 10.77
CA ASN A 131 -22.13 2.44 11.97
C ASN A 131 -20.72 2.90 11.62
N ALA A 132 -20.07 3.54 12.59
CA ALA A 132 -18.79 4.20 12.40
C ALA A 132 -17.70 3.31 11.78
N ASN A 133 -17.65 2.03 12.17
CA ASN A 133 -16.64 1.07 11.76
C ASN A 133 -16.90 0.44 10.40
N GLN A 134 -18.15 0.43 9.92
CA GLN A 134 -18.53 -0.26 8.69
C GLN A 134 -18.63 0.68 7.49
N VAL A 135 -18.94 1.97 7.70
CA VAL A 135 -19.02 2.94 6.61
C VAL A 135 -17.64 3.19 5.95
N PRO A 136 -17.55 3.20 4.61
CA PRO A 136 -16.32 3.54 3.90
C PRO A 136 -15.82 4.93 4.28
N ARG A 137 -14.53 5.07 4.55
CA ARG A 137 -13.89 6.36 4.82
C ARG A 137 -13.10 6.78 3.60
N LEU A 138 -12.87 8.08 3.45
CA LEU A 138 -11.94 8.53 2.43
C LEU A 138 -10.51 8.11 2.79
N VAL A 139 -9.74 7.73 1.78
CA VAL A 139 -8.29 7.44 1.86
C VAL A 139 -7.52 8.59 2.56
N THR A 140 -7.89 9.83 2.23
CA THR A 140 -7.32 11.05 2.83
C THR A 140 -7.83 11.36 4.24
N SER A 141 -8.80 10.60 4.77
CA SER A 141 -9.43 10.92 6.05
C SER A 141 -8.49 10.69 7.23
N ARG A 142 -8.71 11.47 8.30
CA ARG A 142 -8.03 11.34 9.61
C ARG A 142 -8.85 10.60 10.66
N SER A 143 -10.02 10.05 10.28
CA SER A 143 -10.88 9.29 11.18
C SER A 143 -10.16 8.04 11.69
N GLU A 144 -10.40 7.69 12.96
CA GLU A 144 -9.91 6.44 13.57
C GLU A 144 -10.58 5.19 12.99
N HIS A 145 -11.75 5.36 12.36
CA HIS A 145 -12.51 4.27 11.74
C HIS A 145 -12.06 3.95 10.30
N LYS A 146 -11.00 4.59 9.82
CA LYS A 146 -10.39 4.30 8.53
C LYS A 146 -9.65 2.96 8.63
N LEU A 147 -10.00 1.99 7.77
CA LEU A 147 -9.40 0.66 7.74
C LEU A 147 -8.05 0.62 7.03
N THR A 148 -7.71 1.67 6.29
CA THR A 148 -6.41 1.75 5.62
C THR A 148 -5.34 2.30 6.55
N ASP A 149 -4.42 1.43 6.94
CA ASP A 149 -3.14 1.71 7.59
C ASP A 149 -1.96 1.75 6.59
N GLY A 150 -2.20 1.93 5.28
CA GLY A 150 -1.07 2.05 4.33
C GLY A 150 -1.34 2.49 2.89
N ALA A 151 -2.40 2.03 2.23
CA ALA A 151 -2.59 2.27 0.78
C ALA A 151 -2.77 3.76 0.41
N SER A 152 -3.27 4.57 1.34
CA SER A 152 -3.46 6.01 1.20
C SER A 152 -2.44 6.86 1.94
N ALA A 153 -1.61 6.22 2.75
CA ALA A 153 -0.57 6.92 3.47
C ALA A 153 0.44 7.44 2.45
N ALA A 154 0.74 8.73 2.53
CA ALA A 154 1.81 9.33 1.76
C ALA A 154 3.11 8.56 2.06
N VAL A 155 3.70 7.92 1.05
CA VAL A 155 4.91 7.11 1.20
C VAL A 155 6.09 8.07 1.35
N SER A 156 6.93 7.92 2.37
CA SER A 156 8.06 8.84 2.53
C SER A 156 9.15 8.56 1.49
N LYS A 157 10.03 9.54 1.25
CA LYS A 157 11.22 9.32 0.41
C LYS A 157 12.08 8.15 0.91
N GLU A 158 12.14 7.94 2.22
CA GLU A 158 12.90 6.85 2.82
C GLU A 158 12.24 5.48 2.60
N ASP A 159 10.90 5.43 2.57
CA ASP A 159 10.16 4.21 2.23
C ASP A 159 10.36 3.84 0.74
N VAL A 160 10.34 4.83 -0.16
CA VAL A 160 10.63 4.57 -1.58
C VAL A 160 12.06 4.04 -1.76
N LYS A 161 13.05 4.65 -1.08
CA LYS A 161 14.44 4.13 -1.09
C LYS A 161 14.51 2.69 -0.57
N ARG A 162 13.78 2.38 0.49
CA ARG A 162 13.70 1.02 1.04
C ARG A 162 13.14 0.04 0.01
N THR A 163 12.07 0.41 -0.69
CA THR A 163 11.47 -0.41 -1.74
C THR A 163 12.48 -0.71 -2.85
N VAL A 164 13.16 0.31 -3.38
CA VAL A 164 14.17 0.12 -4.43
C VAL A 164 15.32 -0.80 -3.98
N LEU A 165 15.82 -0.60 -2.76
CA LEU A 165 16.88 -1.43 -2.19
C LEU A 165 16.44 -2.89 -2.05
N LYS A 166 15.22 -3.13 -1.52
CA LYS A 166 14.66 -4.48 -1.38
C LYS A 166 14.44 -5.15 -2.73
N ASN A 167 13.79 -4.47 -3.67
CA ASN A 167 13.58 -4.97 -5.03
C ASN A 167 14.91 -5.35 -5.69
N THR A 168 15.96 -4.54 -5.48
CA THR A 168 17.29 -4.87 -6.01
C THR A 168 17.88 -6.11 -5.35
N LEU A 169 17.77 -6.24 -4.03
CA LEU A 169 18.23 -7.42 -3.32
C LEU A 169 17.50 -8.68 -3.80
N ASP A 170 16.18 -8.62 -3.94
CA ASP A 170 15.35 -9.72 -4.43
C ASP A 170 15.75 -10.13 -5.86
N ARG A 171 16.03 -9.16 -6.74
CA ARG A 171 16.54 -9.42 -8.10
C ARG A 171 17.92 -10.09 -8.09
N LEU A 172 18.81 -9.70 -7.18
CA LEU A 172 20.13 -10.32 -7.05
C LEU A 172 20.05 -11.76 -6.54
N VAL A 173 19.21 -12.01 -5.53
CA VAL A 173 18.97 -13.37 -4.99
C VAL A 173 18.35 -14.27 -6.06
N ALA A 174 17.38 -13.75 -6.83
CA ALA A 174 16.78 -14.49 -7.94
C ALA A 174 17.81 -14.85 -9.02
N ALA A 175 18.71 -13.92 -9.37
CA ALA A 175 19.77 -14.16 -10.35
C ALA A 175 20.79 -15.22 -9.89
N GLU A 176 21.19 -15.20 -8.62
CA GLU A 176 22.10 -16.19 -8.03
C GLU A 176 21.49 -17.60 -8.09
N ASN A 177 20.22 -17.74 -7.71
CA ASN A 177 19.50 -19.02 -7.80
C ASN A 177 19.41 -19.55 -9.24
N THR A 178 19.26 -18.67 -10.23
CA THR A 178 19.24 -19.10 -11.65
C THR A 178 20.61 -19.58 -12.13
N ASP A 179 21.69 -18.90 -11.73
CA ASP A 179 23.06 -19.28 -12.09
C ASP A 179 23.44 -20.63 -11.47
N GLU A 180 23.04 -20.89 -10.22
CA GLU A 180 23.22 -22.19 -9.55
C GLU A 180 22.48 -23.31 -10.28
N ALA A 181 21.21 -23.09 -10.66
CA ALA A 181 20.42 -24.06 -11.40
C ALA A 181 21.04 -24.40 -12.77
N LEU A 182 21.54 -23.38 -13.49
CA LEU A 182 22.25 -23.55 -14.75
C LEU A 182 23.54 -24.36 -14.55
N ALA A 183 24.34 -24.06 -13.51
CA ALA A 183 25.56 -24.80 -13.21
C ALA A 183 25.30 -26.27 -12.86
N ILE A 184 24.23 -26.56 -12.11
CA ILE A 184 23.82 -27.94 -11.79
C ILE A 184 23.40 -28.69 -13.07
N SER A 185 22.60 -28.05 -13.94
CA SER A 185 22.15 -28.66 -15.20
C SER A 185 23.32 -29.01 -16.13
N ALA A 186 24.34 -28.15 -16.20
CA ALA A 186 25.54 -28.38 -16.99
C ALA A 186 26.34 -29.58 -16.47
N LYS A 187 26.51 -29.68 -15.13
CA LYS A 187 27.17 -30.83 -14.49
C LYS A 187 26.42 -32.15 -14.76
N LEU A 188 25.09 -32.13 -14.64
CA LEU A 188 24.25 -33.30 -14.93
C LEU A 188 24.39 -33.77 -16.37
N LYS A 189 24.41 -32.84 -17.34
CA LYS A 189 24.62 -33.16 -18.75
C LYS A 189 25.96 -33.85 -18.99
N VAL A 190 27.05 -33.34 -18.40
CA VAL A 190 28.38 -33.96 -18.49
C VAL A 190 28.39 -35.37 -17.85
N MET A 191 27.75 -35.55 -16.69
CA MET A 191 27.64 -36.87 -16.06
C MET A 191 26.86 -37.86 -16.92
N LEU A 192 25.74 -37.44 -17.53
CA LEU A 192 24.95 -38.24 -18.47
C LEU A 192 25.77 -38.66 -19.70
N GLU A 193 26.49 -37.72 -20.30
CA GLU A 193 27.36 -38.01 -21.45
C GLU A 193 28.45 -39.03 -21.11
N ASN A 194 29.03 -38.95 -19.90
CA ASN A 194 30.02 -39.90 -19.42
C ASN A 194 29.42 -41.29 -19.14
N LEU A 195 28.19 -41.35 -18.61
CA LEU A 195 27.47 -42.61 -18.42
C LEU A 195 27.12 -43.29 -19.75
N ILE A 196 26.65 -42.50 -20.74
CA ILE A 196 26.34 -43.00 -22.10
C ILE A 196 27.61 -43.50 -22.80
N LYS A 197 28.75 -42.81 -22.66
CA LYS A 197 30.03 -43.27 -23.20
C LYS A 197 30.47 -44.58 -22.55
N ARG A 198 30.31 -44.73 -21.23
CA ARG A 198 30.60 -45.97 -20.51
C ARG A 198 29.68 -47.13 -20.90
N SER A 199 28.40 -46.87 -21.20
CA SER A 199 27.45 -47.92 -21.59
C SER A 199 27.58 -48.37 -23.04
N ARG A 200 28.26 -47.59 -23.90
CA ARG A 200 28.51 -47.91 -25.32
C ARG A 200 29.92 -48.45 -25.60
N GLY A 201 30.79 -48.48 -24.58
CA GLY A 201 32.13 -49.03 -24.65
C GLY A 201 32.21 -50.44 -24.06
N TRP A 202 31.50 -51.39 -24.67
CA TRP A 202 31.69 -52.84 -24.62
C TRP A 202 31.31 -53.40 -25.99
#